data_AF-A0A7Z0N064-F1
#
_entry.id   AF-A0A7Z0N064-F1
#
_cell.length_a   1.000
_cell.length_b   1.000
_cell.length_c   1.000
_cell.angle_alpha   90.00
_cell.angle_beta   90.00
_cell.angle_gamma   90.00
#
_symmetry.space_group_name_H-M   'P 1'
#
loop_
_entity.id
_entity.type
_entity.pdbx_description
1 polymer ?
#
loop_
_entity_poly.entity_id
_entity_poly.type
_entity_poly.pdbx_seq_one_letter_code
_entity_poly.pdbx_strand_id
1 'polypeptide(L)' 'MTLAIVEQVSAALQLVVNDPATHERLINYGIDLVGGTPAEFDTFINSEFTRWADVIKSGNIKASD' A
#
# COMPACT_ATOMS: atom_id res chain seq x y z
N MET A 1 8.00 13.15 9.54
CA MET A 1 6.65 13.75 9.41
C MET A 1 6.00 13.76 10.78
N THR A 2 5.19 14.76 11.09
CA THR A 2 4.37 14.77 12.32
C THR A 2 3.09 13.98 12.09
N LEU A 3 2.43 13.53 13.17
CA LEU A 3 1.16 12.80 13.09
C LEU A 3 0.09 13.60 12.31
N ALA A 4 0.01 14.90 12.57
CA ALA A 4 -0.92 15.79 11.88
C ALA A 4 -0.71 15.85 10.35
N ILE A 5 0.53 15.78 9.88
CA ILE A 5 0.81 15.77 8.43
C ILE A 5 0.38 14.44 7.81
N VAL A 6 0.59 13.32 8.52
CA VAL A 6 0.16 11.99 8.04
C VAL A 6 -1.37 11.95 7.88
N GLU A 7 -2.10 12.46 8.87
CA GLU A 7 -3.56 12.52 8.83
C GLU A 7 -4.05 13.41 7.68
N GLN A 8 -3.45 14.59 7.50
CA GLN A 8 -3.79 15.50 6.42
C GLN A 8 -3.60 14.85 5.04
N VAL A 9 -2.46 14.19 4.82
CA VAL A 9 -2.17 13.50 3.55
C VAL A 9 -3.09 12.30 3.35
N SER A 10 -3.34 11.50 4.39
CA SER A 10 -4.26 10.37 4.29
C SER A 10 -5.68 10.82 3.93
N ALA A 11 -6.18 11.88 4.56
CA ALA A 11 -7.49 12.44 4.23
C ALA A 11 -7.57 12.90 2.76
N ALA A 12 -6.53 13.58 2.26
CA ALA A 12 -6.48 14.01 0.87
C ALA A 12 -6.43 12.82 -0.11
N LEU A 13 -5.66 11.77 0.22
CA LEU A 13 -5.58 10.56 -0.60
C LEU A 13 -6.90 9.80 -0.65
N GLN A 14 -7.63 9.71 0.47
CA GLN A 14 -8.95 9.07 0.50
C GLN A 14 -9.95 9.72 -0.46
N LEU A 15 -9.88 11.04 -0.66
CA LEU A 15 -10.74 11.71 -1.64
C LEU A 15 -10.43 11.27 -3.07
N VAL A 16 -9.15 11.09 -3.39
CA VAL A 16 -8.69 10.69 -4.74
C VAL A 16 -8.96 9.21 -5.00
N VAL A 17 -8.73 8.34 -4.02
CA VAL A 17 -8.98 6.90 -4.16
C VAL A 17 -10.48 6.61 -4.36
N ASN A 18 -11.35 7.37 -3.69
CA ASN A 18 -12.80 7.22 -3.80
C ASN A 18 -13.41 7.96 -5.00
N ASP A 19 -12.61 8.68 -5.81
CA ASP A 19 -13.09 9.33 -7.02
C ASP A 19 -13.32 8.31 -8.14
N PRO A 20 -14.56 8.13 -8.65
CA PRO A 20 -14.87 7.12 -9.64
C PRO A 20 -14.09 7.26 -10.94
N ALA A 21 -13.84 8.51 -11.39
CA ALA A 21 -13.09 8.75 -12.61
C ALA A 21 -11.61 8.35 -12.48
N THR A 22 -11.03 8.59 -11.31
CA THR A 22 -9.68 8.12 -10.96
C THR A 22 -9.63 6.60 -10.91
N HIS A 23 -10.62 5.95 -10.27
CA HIS A 23 -10.70 4.50 -10.19
C HIS A 23 -10.80 3.86 -11.58
N GLU A 24 -11.72 4.34 -12.43
CA GLU A 24 -11.88 3.86 -13.81
C GLU A 24 -10.59 4.01 -14.62
N ARG A 25 -9.90 5.15 -14.49
CA ARG A 25 -8.64 5.37 -15.21
C ARG A 25 -7.55 4.40 -14.77
N LEU A 26 -7.38 4.18 -13.47
CA LEU A 26 -6.30 3.33 -12.96
C LEU A 26 -6.57 1.84 -13.17
N ILE A 27 -7.82 1.38 -13.05
CA ILE A 27 -8.14 -0.02 -13.36
C ILE A 27 -7.93 -0.33 -14.85
N ASN A 28 -8.16 0.64 -15.74
CA ASN A 28 -7.84 0.51 -17.16
C ASN A 28 -6.33 0.41 -17.44
N TYR A 29 -5.48 0.83 -16.49
CA TYR A 29 -4.03 0.60 -16.53
C TYR A 29 -3.60 -0.67 -15.77
N GLY A 30 -4.54 -1.48 -15.29
CA GLY A 30 -4.26 -2.69 -14.50
C GLY A 30 -3.89 -2.41 -13.05
N ILE A 31 -4.19 -1.21 -12.53
CA ILE A 31 -3.92 -0.82 -11.15
C ILE A 31 -5.24 -0.89 -10.38
N ASP A 32 -5.28 -1.73 -9.35
CA ASP A 32 -6.40 -1.82 -8.42
C ASP A 32 -6.20 -0.81 -7.26
N LEU A 33 -7.16 0.09 -7.09
CA LEU A 33 -7.13 1.11 -6.06
C LEU A 33 -7.89 0.66 -4.81
N VAL A 34 -7.17 0.17 -3.82
CA VAL A 34 -7.76 -0.38 -2.59
C VAL A 34 -7.98 0.67 -1.50
N GLY A 35 -7.09 1.67 -1.40
CA GLY A 35 -7.15 2.70 -0.35
C GLY A 35 -6.77 2.21 1.05
N GLY A 36 -7.27 2.90 2.07
CA GLY A 36 -7.10 2.55 3.48
C GLY A 36 -6.69 3.71 4.40
N THR A 37 -6.62 3.41 5.69
CA THR A 37 -6.12 4.28 6.76
C THR A 37 -4.62 4.08 6.98
N PRO A 38 -3.92 5.02 7.67
CA PRO A 38 -2.51 4.83 8.01
C PRO A 38 -2.25 3.57 8.84
N ALA A 39 -3.17 3.20 9.73
CA ALA A 39 -3.06 2.01 10.58
C ALA A 39 -3.25 0.71 9.78
N GLU A 40 -4.17 0.70 8.83
CA GLU A 40 -4.36 -0.44 7.92
C GLU A 40 -3.13 -0.62 7.02
N PHE A 41 -2.53 0.49 6.54
CA PHE A 41 -1.30 0.44 5.77
C PHE A 41 -0.13 -0.13 6.59
N ASP A 42 0.04 0.32 7.84
CA ASP A 42 1.07 -0.23 8.75
C ASP A 42 0.86 -1.74 8.98
N THR A 43 -0.38 -2.15 9.24
CA THR A 43 -0.74 -3.57 9.41
C THR A 43 -0.41 -4.39 8.16
N PHE A 44 -0.80 -3.89 6.98
CA PHE A 44 -0.56 -4.56 5.70
C PHE A 44 0.94 -4.73 5.44
N ILE A 45 1.73 -3.66 5.56
CA ILE A 45 3.17 -3.70 5.30
C ILE A 45 3.88 -4.66 6.26
N ASN A 46 3.53 -4.68 7.54
CA ASN A 46 4.10 -5.63 8.50
C ASN A 46 3.74 -7.09 8.15
N SER A 47 2.52 -7.34 7.65
CA SER A 47 2.11 -8.67 7.20
C SER A 47 2.87 -9.10 5.94
N GLU A 48 3.08 -8.18 5.00
CA GLU A 48 3.83 -8.42 3.76
C GLU A 48 5.30 -8.68 4.04
N PHE A 49 5.92 -7.93 4.95
CA PHE A 49 7.29 -8.20 5.39
C PHE A 49 7.45 -9.62 5.93
N THR A 50 6.52 -10.04 6.79
CA THR A 50 6.54 -11.40 7.35
C THR A 50 6.39 -12.44 6.24
N ARG A 51 5.39 -12.28 5.38
CA ARG A 51 5.09 -13.20 4.26
C ARG A 51 6.28 -13.34 3.33
N TRP A 52 6.88 -12.23 2.90
CA TRP A 52 7.98 -12.26 1.95
C TRP A 52 9.30 -12.73 2.58
N ALA A 53 9.54 -12.46 3.87
CA ALA A 53 10.66 -13.05 4.58
C ALA A 53 10.60 -14.59 4.58
N ASP A 54 9.41 -15.16 4.75
CA ASP A 54 9.20 -16.61 4.71
C ASP A 54 9.37 -17.18 3.30
N VAL A 55 8.86 -16.48 2.28
CA VAL A 55 9.09 -16.86 0.87
C VAL A 55 10.59 -16.88 0.54
N ILE A 56 11.33 -15.85 0.95
CA ILE A 56 12.78 -15.77 0.70
C ILE A 56 13.52 -16.94 1.35
N LYS A 57 13.25 -17.22 2.64
CA LYS A 57 13.90 -18.32 3.37
C LYS A 57 13.55 -19.68 2.76
N SER A 58 12.26 -19.93 2.50
CA SER A 58 11.78 -21.20 1.96
C SER A 58 12.28 -21.46 0.54
N GLY A 59 12.40 -20.41 -0.27
CA GLY A 59 12.92 -20.47 -1.63
C GLY A 59 14.45 -20.43 -1.73
N ASN A 60 15.18 -20.31 -0.61
CA ASN A 60 16.64 -20.10 -0.57
C ASN A 60 17.08 -18.95 -1.50
N ILE A 61 16.27 -17.89 -1.56
CA ILE A 61 16.49 -16.73 -2.42
C ILE A 61 17.57 -15.85 -1.78
N LYS A 62 18.55 -15.42 -2.57
CA LYS A 62 19.65 -14.56 -2.10
C LYS A 62 19.54 -13.19 -2.77
N ALA A 63 19.89 -12.15 -2.04
CA ALA A 63 20.14 -10.85 -2.65
C ALA A 63 21.27 -11.00 -3.67
N SER A 64 21.08 -10.45 -4.87
CA SER A 64 22.18 -10.25 -5.80
C SER A 64 23.06 -9.10 -5.30
N ASP A 65 24.34 -9.13 -5.68
CA ASP A 65 25.29 -8.03 -5.46
C ASP A 65 24.86 -6.73 -6.15
#